data_AF-A0A375CG97-F1
#
_entry.id   AF-A0A375CG97-F1
#
_cell.length_a   1.000
_cell.length_b   1.000
_cell.length_c   1.000
_cell.angle_alpha   90.00
_cell.angle_beta   90.00
_cell.angle_gamma   90.00
#
_symmetry.space_group_name_H-M   'P 1'
#
loop_
_entity.id
_entity.type
_entity.pdbx_description
1 polymer ?
#
loop_
_entity_poly.entity_id
_entity_poly.type
_entity_poly.pdbx_seq_one_letter_code
_entity_poly.pdbx_strand_id
1 'polypeptide(L)' 'MPLAGGPRVERALQQLQARFASANTTRDGKLTREQAAAGMPMVASHFDQIDTQRAGYVTLPQIEAFMTQTLRSR' A
#
# COMPACT_ATOMS: atom_id res chain seq x y z
N MET A 1 23.28 11.04 18.38
CA MET A 1 21.89 10.60 18.12
C MET A 1 21.51 11.15 16.75
N PRO A 2 21.10 10.31 15.78
CA PRO A 2 19.70 9.84 15.76
C PRO A 2 19.53 8.34 15.42
N LEU A 3 18.29 7.90 15.61
CA LEU A 3 17.75 6.55 15.63
C LEU A 3 17.64 5.99 14.19
N ALA A 4 18.37 4.92 13.85
CA ALA A 4 18.27 4.26 12.54
C ALA A 4 17.78 2.81 12.70
N GLY A 5 16.48 2.60 12.48
CA GLY A 5 15.92 1.26 12.26
C GLY A 5 16.59 0.64 11.04
N GLY A 6 17.10 -0.59 11.18
CA GLY A 6 18.02 -1.19 10.21
C GLY A 6 17.50 -1.38 8.77
N PRO A 7 18.40 -1.73 7.82
CA PRO A 7 18.21 -1.73 6.35
C PRO A 7 17.11 -2.67 5.80
N ARG A 8 16.37 -3.35 6.68
CA ARG A 8 15.27 -4.26 6.32
C ARG A 8 13.94 -3.52 6.15
N VAL A 9 13.72 -2.43 6.89
CA VAL A 9 12.47 -1.64 6.81
C VAL A 9 12.46 -0.79 5.54
N GLU A 10 13.59 -0.15 5.21
CA GLU A 10 13.72 0.66 3.98
C GLU A 10 13.48 -0.18 2.71
N ARG A 11 14.02 -1.41 2.67
CA ARG A 11 13.80 -2.30 1.52
C ARG A 11 12.34 -2.76 1.40
N ALA A 12 11.64 -2.95 2.50
CA ALA A 12 10.22 -3.29 2.49
C ALA A 12 9.37 -2.14 1.94
N LEU A 13 9.66 -0.90 2.37
CA LEU A 13 9.01 0.31 1.87
C LEU A 13 9.30 0.53 0.38
N GLN A 14 10.56 0.35 -0.06
CA GLN A 14 10.94 0.46 -1.47
C GLN A 14 10.22 -0.58 -2.34
N GLN A 15 10.11 -1.83 -1.89
CA GLN A 15 9.36 -2.85 -2.63
C GLN A 15 7.87 -2.55 -2.69
N LEU A 16 7.29 -2.04 -1.61
CA LEU A 16 5.90 -1.61 -1.58
C LEU A 16 5.67 -0.47 -2.58
N GLN A 17 6.54 0.54 -2.54
CA GLN A 17 6.48 1.69 -3.44
C GLN A 17 6.68 1.30 -4.90
N ALA A 18 7.62 0.40 -5.20
CA ALA A 18 7.83 -0.11 -6.55
C ALA A 18 6.60 -0.88 -7.07
N ARG A 19 5.99 -1.73 -6.24
CA ARG A 19 4.75 -2.44 -6.59
C ARG A 19 3.58 -1.48 -6.78
N PHE A 20 3.43 -0.50 -5.89
CA PHE A 20 2.41 0.53 -5.99
C PHE A 20 2.58 1.33 -7.28
N ALA A 21 3.78 1.81 -7.57
CA ALA A 21 4.08 2.56 -8.79
C ALA A 21 3.87 1.73 -10.05
N SER A 22 4.20 0.44 -10.03
CA SER A 22 3.97 -0.47 -11.15
C SER A 22 2.49 -0.74 -11.39
N ALA A 23 1.69 -0.81 -10.33
CA ALA A 23 0.26 -1.06 -10.41
C ALA A 23 -0.53 0.22 -10.74
N ASN A 24 -0.04 1.38 -10.31
CA ASN A 24 -0.57 2.69 -10.65
C ASN A 24 -0.22 3.07 -12.10
N THR A 25 -0.97 2.52 -13.05
CA THR A 25 -0.83 2.82 -14.48
C THR A 25 -1.20 4.26 -14.84
N THR A 26 -2.07 4.90 -14.05
CA THR A 26 -2.50 6.30 -14.22
C THR A 26 -1.47 7.31 -13.74
N ARG A 27 -0.54 6.89 -12.87
CA ARG A 27 0.50 7.72 -12.23
C ARG A 27 -0.06 8.96 -11.52
N ASP A 28 -1.28 8.87 -11.01
CA ASP A 28 -2.01 9.92 -10.30
C ASP A 28 -1.83 9.85 -8.77
N GLY A 29 -0.94 8.95 -8.29
CA GLY A 29 -0.70 8.70 -6.87
C GLY A 29 -1.79 7.87 -6.18
N LYS A 30 -2.75 7.33 -6.93
CA LYS A 30 -3.85 6.51 -6.43
C LYS A 30 -3.87 5.15 -7.14
N LEU A 31 -4.57 4.20 -6.54
CA LEU A 31 -4.66 2.84 -7.04
C LEU A 31 -6.12 2.42 -6.97
N THR A 32 -6.74 2.23 -8.13
CA THR A 32 -8.10 1.71 -8.20
C THR A 32 -8.12 0.22 -7.89
N ARG A 33 -9.31 -0.34 -7.66
CA ARG A 33 -9.46 -1.78 -7.40
C ARG A 33 -8.91 -2.64 -8.54
N GLU A 34 -9.07 -2.20 -9.78
CA GLU A 34 -8.55 -2.90 -10.96
C GLU A 34 -7.03 -2.87 -11.03
N GLN A 35 -6.44 -1.69 -10.82
CA GLN A 35 -4.99 -1.52 -10.73
C GLN A 35 -4.41 -2.35 -9.58
N ALA A 36 -5.09 -2.35 -8.43
CA ALA A 36 -4.69 -3.13 -7.26
C ALA A 36 -4.78 -4.62 -7.57
N ALA A 37 -5.82 -5.08 -8.27
CA ALA A 37 -5.94 -6.49 -8.67
C ALA A 37 -4.81 -6.92 -9.61
N ALA A 38 -4.35 -6.02 -10.48
CA ALA A 38 -3.28 -6.30 -11.45
C ALA A 38 -1.89 -6.40 -10.80
N GLY A 39 -1.55 -5.56 -9.81
CA GLY A 39 -0.20 -5.50 -9.25
C GLY A 39 -0.07 -5.76 -7.75
N MET A 40 -1.17 -5.75 -6.99
CA MET A 40 -1.22 -5.87 -5.54
C MET A 40 -2.45 -6.66 -5.07
N PRO A 41 -2.53 -7.99 -5.31
CA PRO A 41 -3.72 -8.78 -5.02
C PRO A 41 -4.18 -8.72 -3.56
N MET A 42 -3.25 -8.62 -2.60
CA MET A 42 -3.59 -8.37 -1.18
C MET A 42 -4.37 -7.06 -0.98
N VAL A 43 -3.95 -5.98 -1.63
CA VAL A 43 -4.64 -4.68 -1.56
C VAL A 43 -6.00 -4.78 -2.24
N ALA A 44 -6.12 -5.52 -3.35
CA ALA A 44 -7.39 -5.73 -4.03
C ALA A 44 -8.40 -6.53 -3.19
N SER A 45 -7.94 -7.57 -2.50
CA SER A 45 -8.77 -8.39 -1.60
C SER A 45 -9.26 -7.61 -0.38
N HIS A 46 -8.44 -6.68 0.12
CA HIS A 46 -8.77 -5.82 1.26
C HIS A 46 -9.16 -4.40 0.82
N PHE A 47 -9.47 -4.19 -0.45
CA PHE A 47 -9.65 -2.85 -1.01
C PHE A 47 -10.75 -2.09 -0.28
N ASP A 48 -11.90 -2.73 -0.08
CA ASP A 48 -13.04 -2.15 0.64
C ASP A 48 -12.72 -1.87 2.12
N GLN A 49 -11.73 -2.55 2.71
CA GLN A 49 -11.26 -2.30 4.08
C GLN A 49 -10.26 -1.14 4.14
N ILE A 50 -9.50 -0.91 3.06
CA ILE A 50 -8.51 0.16 2.96
C ILE A 50 -9.20 1.47 2.52
N ASP A 51 -10.11 1.39 1.56
CA ASP A 51 -10.95 2.49 1.09
C ASP A 51 -12.16 2.70 2.01
N THR A 52 -11.88 3.06 3.27
CA THR A 52 -12.94 3.32 4.27
C THR A 52 -13.85 4.50 3.87
N GLN A 53 -13.36 5.37 2.99
CA GLN A 53 -14.11 6.52 2.46
C GLN A 53 -14.95 6.15 1.23
N ARG A 54 -14.82 4.93 0.69
CA ARG A 54 -15.49 4.45 -0.53
C ARG A 54 -15.27 5.43 -1.70
N ALA A 55 -14.07 5.98 -1.78
CA ALA A 55 -13.66 6.91 -2.83
C ALA A 55 -13.46 6.21 -4.19
N GLY A 56 -13.37 4.87 -4.21
CA GLY A 56 -13.11 4.07 -5.40
C GLY A 56 -11.62 3.92 -5.71
N TYR A 57 -10.73 4.39 -4.83
CA TYR A 57 -9.29 4.29 -4.95
C TYR A 57 -8.63 4.24 -3.57
N VAL A 58 -7.43 3.66 -3.52
CA VAL A 58 -6.57 3.66 -2.34
C VAL A 58 -5.23 4.32 -2.66
N THR A 59 -4.62 4.91 -1.64
CA THR A 59 -3.31 5.58 -1.76
C THR A 59 -2.24 4.78 -1.04
N LEU A 60 -0.98 5.02 -1.39
CA LEU A 60 0.17 4.40 -0.74
C LEU A 60 0.11 4.52 0.80
N PRO A 61 -0.13 5.72 1.40
CA PRO A 61 -0.24 5.83 2.85
C PRO A 61 -1.43 5.06 3.45
N GLN A 62 -2.55 4.90 2.75
CA GLN A 62 -3.67 4.06 3.23
C GLN A 62 -3.29 2.57 3.23
N ILE A 63 -2.56 2.12 2.20
CA ILE A 63 -2.05 0.74 2.14
C ILE A 63 -1.02 0.50 3.25
N GLU A 64 -0.10 1.44 3.49
CA GLU A 64 0.88 1.37 4.58
C GLU A 64 0.19 1.32 5.95
N ALA A 65 -0.82 2.17 6.15
CA ALA A 65 -1.63 2.18 7.37
C ALA A 65 -2.32 0.83 7.58
N PHE A 66 -2.90 0.25 6.52
CA PHE A 66 -3.52 -1.07 6.58
C PHE A 66 -2.50 -2.16 6.92
N MET A 67 -1.33 -2.19 6.28
CA MET A 67 -0.28 -3.16 6.59
C MET A 67 0.20 -3.06 8.05
N THR A 68 0.39 -1.82 8.53
CA THR A 68 0.77 -1.55 9.92
C THR A 68 -0.33 -1.99 10.89
N GLN A 69 -1.60 -1.75 10.54
CA GLN A 69 -2.77 -2.18 11.29
C GLN A 69 -2.84 -3.72 11.36
N THR A 70 -2.67 -4.42 10.24
CA THR A 70 -2.69 -5.89 10.18
C THR A 70 -1.58 -6.51 11.02
N LEU A 71 -0.40 -5.90 11.06
CA LEU A 71 0.72 -6.34 11.91
C LEU A 71 0.43 -6.14 13.40
N ARG A 72 -0.31 -5.09 13.78
CA ARG A 72 -0.70 -4.81 15.17
C ARG A 72 -1.85 -5.69 15.67
N SER A 73 -2.64 -6.25 14.78
CA SER A 73 -3.78 -7.13 15.10
C SER A 73 -3.40 -8.62 15.22
N ARG A 74 -2.13 -8.93 15.47
CA ARG A 74 -1.61 -10.30 15.70
C ARG A 74 -1.17 -10.45 17.15
#